data_AF-A0A7Y7HX03-F1
#
_entry.id   AF-A0A7Y7HX03-F1
#
_cell.length_a   1.000
_cell.length_b   1.000
_cell.length_c   1.000
_cell.angle_alpha   90.00
_cell.angle_beta   90.00
_cell.angle_gamma   90.00
#
_symmetry.space_group_name_H-M   'P 1'
#
loop_
_entity.id
_entity.type
_entity.pdbx_description
1 polymer ?
#
loop_
_entity_poly.entity_id
_entity_poly.type
_entity_poly.pdbx_seq_one_letter_code
_entity_poly.pdbx_strand_id
1 'polypeptide(L)'
;MKNYDICCSREFSFSDARLSRIFSVDPVFSSMEKNLRTDDNGFLGLSITQLEALWVTKVLRKIGVEAYPICNKYRLSSLRKDEARDIAKNHLVKIQKETVGFDFQELQDAPAAWWIDKIAFCFFSKSEKMALDDISPPGVIVCVDRMNFTVMEKEDLLYAELPIMLIE
;
A
#
# COMPACT_ATOMS: atom_id res chain seq x y z
N MET A 1 -10.09 -16.23 9.43
CA MET A 1 -8.71 -15.71 9.26
C MET A 1 -8.71 -14.71 8.12
N LYS A 2 -7.90 -13.65 8.20
CA LYS A 2 -7.72 -12.73 7.06
C LYS A 2 -6.80 -13.39 6.05
N ASN A 3 -7.22 -13.43 4.78
CA ASN A 3 -6.39 -13.92 3.68
C ASN A 3 -5.60 -12.76 3.06
N TYR A 4 -4.40 -13.09 2.59
CA TYR A 4 -3.44 -12.17 2.02
C TYR A 4 -3.08 -12.60 0.60
N ASP A 5 -2.82 -11.59 -0.22
CA ASP A 5 -2.24 -11.68 -1.53
C ASP A 5 -0.85 -11.05 -1.50
N ILE A 6 -0.11 -11.21 -2.59
CA ILE A 6 1.19 -10.58 -2.78
C ILE A 6 1.06 -9.58 -3.91
N CYS A 7 1.30 -8.31 -3.61
CA CYS A 7 1.49 -7.31 -4.65
C CYS A 7 2.98 -7.27 -5.02
N CYS A 8 3.27 -7.22 -6.31
CA CYS A 8 4.62 -7.18 -6.85
C CYS A 8 4.85 -5.91 -7.66
N SER A 9 6.07 -5.39 -7.59
CA SER A 9 6.51 -4.18 -8.32
C SER A 9 6.51 -4.35 -9.84
N ARG A 10 6.54 -5.59 -10.33
CA ARG A 10 6.60 -5.95 -11.74
C ARG A 10 5.85 -7.23 -12.01
N GLU A 11 5.47 -7.42 -13.27
CA GLU A 11 4.91 -8.67 -13.72
C GLU A 11 5.91 -9.82 -13.58
N PHE A 12 5.44 -10.97 -13.12
CA PHE A 12 6.26 -12.17 -13.05
C PHE A 12 5.41 -13.44 -13.11
N SER A 13 6.06 -14.56 -13.44
CA SER A 13 5.44 -15.89 -13.44
C SER A 13 6.29 -16.88 -12.65
N PHE A 14 5.62 -17.80 -11.97
CA PHE A 14 6.22 -18.93 -11.26
C PHE A 14 6.90 -19.95 -12.19
N SER A 15 6.59 -19.90 -13.50
CA SER A 15 7.24 -20.74 -14.51
C SER A 15 8.69 -20.33 -14.84
N ASP A 16 9.16 -19.19 -14.31
CA ASP A 16 10.54 -18.71 -14.54
C ASP A 16 11.59 -19.63 -13.89
N ALA A 17 12.68 -19.93 -14.60
CA ALA A 17 13.61 -21.01 -14.27
C ALA A 17 14.32 -20.86 -12.91
N ARG A 18 14.42 -19.62 -12.41
CA ARG A 18 15.00 -19.31 -11.08
C ARG A 18 14.10 -19.72 -9.92
N LEU A 19 12.78 -19.69 -10.15
CA LEU A 19 11.77 -19.93 -9.13
C LEU A 19 11.43 -21.42 -9.03
N SER A 20 11.41 -22.14 -10.15
CA SER A 20 11.03 -23.56 -10.23
C SER A 20 11.75 -24.49 -9.24
N ARG A 21 13.01 -24.18 -8.90
CA ARG A 21 13.78 -24.95 -7.89
C ARG A 21 13.28 -24.71 -6.46
N ILE A 22 12.90 -23.48 -6.13
CA ILE A 22 12.36 -23.15 -4.80
C ILE A 22 11.00 -23.83 -4.61
N PHE A 23 10.16 -23.86 -5.66
CA PHE A 23 8.89 -24.59 -5.67
C PHE A 23 9.00 -26.07 -5.32
N SER A 24 10.14 -26.70 -5.63
CA SER A 24 10.31 -28.14 -5.44
C SER A 24 10.65 -28.53 -4.00
N VAL A 25 11.08 -27.58 -3.16
CA VAL A 25 11.63 -27.85 -1.82
C VAL A 25 10.86 -27.11 -0.72
N ASP A 26 10.30 -25.94 -1.03
CA ASP A 26 9.66 -25.10 -0.04
C ASP A 26 8.19 -25.50 0.21
N PRO A 27 7.79 -25.80 1.46
CA PRO A 27 6.44 -26.29 1.77
C PRO A 27 5.33 -25.26 1.53
N VAL A 28 5.63 -23.96 1.55
CA VAL A 28 4.65 -22.92 1.23
C VAL A 28 4.43 -22.85 -0.27
N PHE A 29 5.49 -23.01 -1.07
CA PHE A 29 5.37 -22.99 -2.53
C PHE A 29 4.91 -24.32 -3.12
N SER A 30 5.17 -25.45 -2.46
CA SER A 30 4.75 -26.77 -2.95
C SER A 30 3.23 -26.95 -2.96
N SER A 31 2.50 -26.19 -2.14
CA SER A 31 1.04 -26.14 -2.12
C SER A 31 0.44 -25.18 -3.15
N MET A 32 1.27 -24.41 -3.89
CA MET A 32 0.82 -23.39 -4.84
C MET A 32 0.78 -23.90 -6.29
N GLU A 33 -0.09 -23.30 -7.09
CA GLU A 33 -0.19 -23.60 -8.52
C GLU A 33 1.06 -23.12 -9.28
N LYS A 34 1.66 -24.00 -10.08
CA LYS A 34 2.92 -23.73 -10.80
C LYS A 34 2.82 -22.68 -11.91
N ASN A 35 1.61 -22.39 -12.38
CA ASN A 35 1.36 -21.46 -13.48
C ASN A 35 0.90 -20.07 -13.01
N LEU A 36 1.00 -19.78 -11.72
CA LEU A 36 0.61 -18.48 -11.18
C LEU A 36 1.48 -17.36 -11.76
N ARG A 37 0.82 -16.25 -12.01
CA ARG A 37 1.41 -15.01 -12.50
C ARG A 37 0.68 -13.84 -11.87
N THR A 38 1.34 -12.70 -11.82
CA THR A 38 0.68 -11.44 -11.47
C THR A 38 -0.42 -11.09 -12.45
N ASP A 39 -1.53 -10.55 -11.95
CA ASP A 39 -2.56 -9.91 -12.76
C ASP A 39 -2.14 -8.51 -13.22
N ASP A 40 -3.00 -7.86 -14.02
CA ASP A 40 -2.77 -6.51 -14.57
C ASP A 40 -2.63 -5.43 -13.48
N ASN A 41 -3.03 -5.73 -12.25
CA ASN A 41 -2.91 -4.86 -11.09
C ASN A 41 -1.67 -5.16 -10.25
N GLY A 42 -0.86 -6.16 -10.64
CA GLY A 42 0.36 -6.58 -9.96
C GLY A 42 0.14 -7.56 -8.79
N PHE A 43 -1.04 -8.18 -8.66
CA PHE A 43 -1.35 -9.15 -7.60
C PHE A 43 -1.17 -10.60 -8.06
N LEU A 44 -0.67 -11.45 -7.17
CA LEU A 44 -0.33 -12.85 -7.48
C LEU A 44 -1.50 -13.86 -7.32
N GLY A 45 -2.55 -13.51 -6.58
CA GLY A 45 -3.75 -14.33 -6.40
C GLY A 45 -3.63 -15.48 -5.40
N LEU A 46 -2.75 -15.41 -4.40
CA LEU A 46 -2.45 -16.56 -3.53
C LEU A 46 -3.51 -16.85 -2.45
N SER A 47 -4.18 -15.83 -1.91
CA SER A 47 -5.16 -15.97 -0.83
C SER A 47 -4.69 -16.85 0.35
N ILE A 48 -3.48 -16.56 0.86
CA ILE A 48 -2.77 -17.31 1.90
C ILE A 48 -2.85 -16.64 3.26
N THR A 49 -2.34 -17.29 4.30
CA THR A 49 -2.21 -16.69 5.64
C THR A 49 -1.15 -15.60 5.67
N GLN A 50 -1.16 -14.75 6.71
CA GLN A 50 -0.15 -13.69 6.86
C GLN A 50 1.27 -14.23 6.93
N LEU A 51 1.49 -15.34 7.65
CA LEU A 51 2.81 -15.94 7.82
C LEU A 51 3.35 -16.47 6.48
N GLU A 52 2.51 -17.18 5.73
CA GLU A 52 2.85 -17.64 4.38
C GLU A 52 3.10 -16.46 3.45
N ALA A 53 2.31 -15.38 3.53
CA ALA A 53 2.51 -14.20 2.71
C ALA A 53 3.84 -13.48 2.98
N LEU A 54 4.22 -13.36 4.25
CA LEU A 54 5.54 -12.86 4.67
C LEU A 54 6.66 -13.74 4.11
N TRP A 55 6.51 -15.06 4.19
CA TRP A 55 7.47 -16.03 3.68
C TRP A 55 7.66 -15.93 2.16
N VAL A 56 6.57 -15.94 1.41
CA VAL A 56 6.59 -15.77 -0.05
C VAL A 56 7.26 -14.46 -0.44
N THR A 57 6.91 -13.37 0.26
CA THR A 57 7.52 -12.07 0.03
C THR A 57 9.04 -12.11 0.24
N LYS A 58 9.51 -12.76 1.32
CA LYS A 58 10.94 -12.94 1.59
C LYS A 58 11.66 -13.65 0.46
N VAL A 59 11.07 -14.72 -0.06
CA VAL A 59 11.64 -15.50 -1.16
C VAL A 59 11.68 -14.69 -2.46
N LEU A 60 10.60 -13.99 -2.80
CA LEU A 60 10.54 -13.14 -4.00
C LEU A 60 11.58 -12.01 -3.95
N ARG A 61 11.78 -11.39 -2.79
CA ARG A 61 12.82 -10.35 -2.61
C ARG A 61 14.23 -10.90 -2.80
N LYS A 62 14.52 -12.12 -2.31
CA LYS A 62 15.83 -12.77 -2.50
C LYS A 62 16.20 -13.00 -3.97
N ILE A 63 15.20 -13.10 -4.86
CA ILE A 63 15.42 -13.26 -6.30
C ILE A 63 15.27 -11.94 -7.08
N GLY A 64 15.19 -10.81 -6.36
CA GLY A 64 15.14 -9.46 -6.93
C GLY A 64 13.75 -9.00 -7.38
N VAL A 65 12.67 -9.57 -6.83
CA VAL A 65 11.31 -9.07 -7.03
C VAL A 65 10.88 -8.32 -5.76
N GLU A 66 10.68 -7.00 -5.85
CA GLU A 66 10.03 -6.31 -4.74
C GLU A 66 8.57 -6.76 -4.65
N ALA A 67 8.23 -7.31 -3.48
CA ALA A 67 6.93 -7.90 -3.19
C ALA A 67 6.46 -7.43 -1.80
N TYR A 68 5.14 -7.36 -1.61
CA TYR A 68 4.49 -6.90 -0.38
C TYR A 68 3.25 -7.75 -0.09
N PRO A 69 3.07 -8.21 1.16
CA PRO A 69 1.84 -8.87 1.57
C PRO A 69 0.73 -7.83 1.72
N ILE A 70 -0.41 -8.06 1.07
CA ILE A 70 -1.57 -7.16 1.13
C ILE A 70 -2.80 -7.99 1.45
N CYS A 71 -3.67 -7.52 2.36
CA CYS A 71 -4.90 -8.23 2.66
C CYS A 71 -5.82 -8.24 1.42
N ASN A 72 -6.37 -9.40 1.06
CA ASN A 72 -7.22 -9.59 -0.13
C ASN A 72 -8.35 -8.56 -0.25
N LYS A 73 -8.85 -8.06 0.89
CA LYS A 73 -9.90 -7.04 0.91
C LYS A 73 -9.55 -5.84 0.03
N TYR A 74 -8.29 -5.38 0.03
CA TYR A 74 -7.85 -4.21 -0.75
C TYR A 74 -7.93 -4.41 -2.26
N ARG A 75 -7.90 -5.67 -2.74
CA ARG A 75 -8.07 -6.00 -4.16
C ARG A 75 -9.50 -5.77 -4.66
N LEU A 76 -10.48 -5.81 -3.76
CA LEU A 76 -11.90 -5.60 -4.05
C LEU A 76 -12.40 -4.23 -3.57
N SER A 77 -11.50 -3.28 -3.29
CA SER A 77 -11.89 -1.93 -2.90
C SER A 77 -12.80 -1.29 -3.95
N SER A 78 -13.91 -0.70 -3.50
CA SER A 78 -14.86 0.02 -4.35
C SER A 78 -14.69 1.54 -4.28
N LEU A 79 -13.83 2.06 -3.39
CA LEU A 79 -13.66 3.50 -3.19
C LEU A 79 -13.06 4.11 -4.45
N ARG A 80 -13.78 5.05 -5.07
CA ARG A 80 -13.27 5.81 -6.21
C ARG A 80 -12.38 6.94 -5.73
N LYS A 81 -11.46 7.36 -6.60
CA LYS A 81 -10.50 8.44 -6.28
C LYS A 81 -11.19 9.77 -5.96
N ASP A 82 -12.30 10.07 -6.63
CA ASP A 82 -13.07 11.30 -6.37
C ASP A 82 -13.73 11.28 -4.98
N GLU A 83 -14.31 10.14 -4.59
CA GLU A 83 -14.87 9.94 -3.25
C GLU A 83 -13.78 10.03 -2.17
N ALA A 84 -12.60 9.44 -2.44
CA ALA A 84 -11.45 9.54 -1.56
C ALA A 84 -10.97 11.00 -1.42
N ARG A 85 -11.00 11.76 -2.52
CA ARG A 85 -10.64 13.19 -2.52
C ARG A 85 -11.61 13.99 -1.65
N ASP A 86 -12.90 13.69 -1.68
CA ASP A 86 -13.89 14.37 -0.82
C ASP A 86 -13.70 14.05 0.66
N ILE A 87 -13.36 12.79 0.99
CA ILE A 87 -12.98 12.40 2.36
C ILE A 87 -11.75 13.19 2.83
N ALA A 88 -10.73 13.30 1.98
CA ALA A 88 -9.52 14.07 2.28
C ALA A 88 -9.82 15.57 2.50
N LYS A 89 -10.67 16.19 1.67
CA LYS A 89 -11.10 17.59 1.84
C LYS A 89 -11.78 17.80 3.19
N ASN A 90 -12.72 16.93 3.53
CA ASN A 90 -13.47 17.03 4.80
C ASN A 90 -12.53 16.94 6.01
N HIS A 91 -11.50 16.09 5.92
CA HIS A 91 -10.48 15.99 6.96
C HIS A 91 -9.62 17.27 7.06
N LEU A 92 -9.20 17.85 5.93
CA LEU A 92 -8.45 19.12 5.94
C LEU A 92 -9.25 20.28 6.54
N VAL A 93 -10.54 20.39 6.22
CA VAL A 93 -11.44 21.41 6.81
C VAL A 93 -11.51 21.26 8.33
N LYS A 94 -11.46 20.03 8.86
CA LYS A 94 -11.42 19.79 10.30
C LYS A 94 -10.11 20.30 10.90
N ILE A 95 -8.96 19.94 10.30
CA ILE A 95 -7.63 20.42 10.75
C ILE A 95 -7.57 21.96 10.71
N GLN A 96 -8.11 22.58 9.67
CA GLN A 96 -8.11 24.04 9.51
C GLN A 96 -8.88 24.74 10.66
N LYS A 97 -10.01 24.18 11.08
CA LYS A 97 -10.79 24.70 12.22
C LYS A 97 -10.03 24.57 13.54
N GLU A 98 -9.22 23.53 13.68
CA GLU A 98 -8.40 23.26 14.87
C GLU A 98 -7.10 24.08 14.87
N THR A 99 -6.62 24.50 13.70
CA THR A 99 -5.34 25.19 13.53
C THR A 99 -5.53 26.60 12.96
N VAL A 100 -5.78 27.56 13.85
CA VAL A 100 -6.14 28.94 13.48
C VAL A 100 -5.09 29.59 12.57
N GLY A 101 -5.56 30.05 11.41
CA GLY A 101 -4.76 30.85 10.46
C GLY A 101 -3.99 30.05 9.43
N PHE A 102 -4.11 28.72 9.38
CA PHE A 102 -3.67 27.94 8.23
C PHE A 102 -4.75 27.95 7.15
N ASP A 103 -4.34 28.12 5.90
CA ASP A 103 -5.21 27.94 4.75
C ASP A 103 -4.63 26.84 3.87
N PHE A 104 -5.41 25.77 3.68
CA PHE A 104 -5.03 24.60 2.90
C PHE A 104 -5.62 24.76 1.51
N GLN A 105 -4.74 24.89 0.51
CA GLN A 105 -5.12 25.06 -0.89
C GLN A 105 -5.61 23.74 -1.52
N GLU A 106 -5.83 23.76 -2.83
CA GLU A 106 -6.28 22.64 -3.65
C GLU A 106 -5.51 21.34 -3.36
N LEU A 107 -6.25 20.24 -3.22
CA LEU A 107 -5.68 18.90 -3.10
C LEU A 107 -5.13 18.43 -4.44
N GLN A 108 -3.85 18.07 -4.43
CA GLN A 108 -3.15 17.43 -5.54
C GLN A 108 -2.90 15.97 -5.22
N ASP A 109 -2.71 15.15 -6.24
CA ASP A 109 -2.31 13.77 -6.02
C ASP A 109 -0.86 13.73 -5.51
N ALA A 110 -0.63 12.97 -4.44
CA ALA A 110 0.70 12.81 -3.88
C ALA A 110 1.32 11.51 -4.40
N PRO A 111 2.60 11.51 -4.82
CA PRO A 111 3.31 10.28 -5.10
C PRO A 111 3.48 9.50 -3.80
N ALA A 112 3.14 8.21 -3.83
CA ALA A 112 3.36 7.29 -2.73
C ALA A 112 4.22 6.10 -3.21
N ALA A 113 4.68 5.28 -2.27
CA ALA A 113 5.27 4.00 -2.64
C ALA A 113 4.22 3.16 -3.38
N TRP A 114 4.65 2.41 -4.40
CA TRP A 114 3.76 1.68 -5.29
C TRP A 114 2.82 0.69 -4.57
N TRP A 115 3.23 0.18 -3.40
CA TRP A 115 2.43 -0.71 -2.57
C TRP A 115 1.41 0.06 -1.71
N ILE A 116 1.70 1.30 -1.31
CA ILE A 116 0.77 2.18 -0.60
C ILE A 116 -0.39 2.52 -1.53
N ASP A 117 -0.13 2.75 -2.81
CA ASP A 117 -1.17 2.99 -3.82
C ASP A 117 -2.18 1.84 -3.94
N LYS A 118 -1.86 0.64 -3.44
CA LYS A 118 -2.79 -0.50 -3.42
C LYS A 118 -3.75 -0.46 -2.24
N ILE A 119 -3.39 0.23 -1.16
CA ILE A 119 -4.16 0.26 0.09
C ILE A 119 -4.79 1.63 0.37
N ALA A 120 -4.25 2.70 -0.22
CA ALA A 120 -4.68 4.07 0.01
C ALA A 120 -4.70 4.90 -1.27
N PHE A 121 -5.39 6.04 -1.20
CA PHE A 121 -5.17 7.18 -2.10
C PHE A 121 -4.43 8.26 -1.34
N CYS A 122 -3.35 8.78 -1.90
CA CYS A 122 -2.54 9.80 -1.26
C CYS A 122 -2.76 11.15 -1.96
N PHE A 123 -3.02 12.18 -1.14
CA PHE A 123 -3.18 13.55 -1.61
C PHE A 123 -2.28 14.49 -0.81
N PHE A 124 -1.96 15.62 -1.42
CA PHE A 124 -1.16 16.67 -0.82
C PHE A 124 -1.88 18.01 -0.97
N SER A 125 -1.95 18.78 0.11
CA SER A 125 -2.45 20.16 0.09
C SER A 125 -1.36 21.09 0.60
N LYS A 126 -1.11 22.18 -0.14
CA LYS A 126 -0.13 23.21 0.22
C LYS A 126 -0.74 24.22 1.17
N SER A 127 0.08 24.71 2.11
CA SER A 127 -0.27 25.89 2.91
C SER A 127 0.80 26.96 2.73
N GLU A 128 0.41 28.15 2.25
CA GLU A 128 1.31 29.29 2.06
C GLU A 128 1.93 29.75 3.39
N LYS A 129 1.18 29.65 4.49
CA LYS A 129 1.66 30.06 5.81
C LYS A 129 2.70 29.10 6.40
N MET A 130 2.54 27.77 6.20
CA MET A 130 3.55 26.79 6.61
C MET A 130 4.90 27.02 5.92
N ALA A 131 4.86 27.46 4.66
CA ALA A 131 6.06 27.79 3.90
C ALA A 131 6.79 29.04 4.43
N LEU A 132 6.06 30.01 4.98
CA LEU A 132 6.62 31.24 5.57
C LEU A 132 7.22 31.00 6.96
N ASP A 133 6.62 30.10 7.74
CA ASP A 133 7.03 29.83 9.13
C ASP A 133 8.16 28.79 9.24
N ASP A 134 8.76 28.36 8.12
CA ASP A 134 9.81 27.31 8.03
C ASP A 134 9.40 25.98 8.68
N ILE A 135 8.08 25.74 8.78
CA ILE A 135 7.50 24.50 9.28
C ILE A 135 7.43 23.52 8.11
N SER A 136 8.45 22.67 7.99
CA SER A 136 8.42 21.55 7.05
C SER A 136 7.42 20.46 7.52
N PRO A 137 6.62 19.87 6.62
CA PRO A 137 6.56 20.14 5.19
C PRO A 137 5.64 21.34 4.89
N PRO A 138 5.91 22.09 3.81
CA PRO A 138 5.01 23.13 3.29
C PRO A 138 3.73 22.49 2.71
N GLY A 139 2.88 21.95 3.57
CA GLY A 139 1.65 21.25 3.22
C GLY A 139 1.41 19.97 4.03
N VAL A 140 0.20 19.44 3.91
CA VAL A 140 -0.27 18.23 4.61
C VAL A 140 -0.49 17.12 3.59
N ILE A 141 0.09 15.95 3.87
CA ILE A 141 -0.20 14.72 3.13
C ILE A 141 -1.37 14.02 3.83
N VAL A 142 -2.40 13.68 3.06
CA VAL A 142 -3.58 12.97 3.53
C VAL A 142 -3.68 11.66 2.76
N CYS A 143 -3.66 10.54 3.49
CA CYS A 143 -3.81 9.19 2.93
C CYS A 143 -5.20 8.67 3.28
N VAL A 144 -6.00 8.28 2.29
CA VAL A 144 -7.36 7.75 2.51
C VAL A 144 -7.38 6.25 2.25
N ASP A 145 -7.71 5.46 3.27
CA ASP A 145 -7.80 4.00 3.21
C ASP A 145 -8.93 3.59 2.24
N ARG A 146 -8.55 2.77 1.25
CA ARG A 146 -9.43 2.28 0.18
C ARG A 146 -10.55 1.33 0.65
N MET A 147 -10.43 0.77 1.84
CA MET A 147 -11.35 -0.20 2.43
C MET A 147 -12.21 0.37 3.53
N ASN A 148 -11.62 1.22 4.36
CA ASN A 148 -12.28 1.75 5.54
C ASN A 148 -12.90 3.13 5.29
N PHE A 149 -12.60 3.78 4.16
CA PHE A 149 -13.14 5.09 3.80
C PHE A 149 -12.78 6.16 4.85
N THR A 150 -11.63 5.99 5.50
CA THR A 150 -11.11 6.85 6.56
C THR A 150 -9.74 7.39 6.18
N VAL A 151 -9.36 8.54 6.74
CA VAL A 151 -7.97 9.00 6.66
C VAL A 151 -7.12 8.08 7.54
N MET A 152 -5.99 7.64 7.00
CA MET A 152 -4.99 6.86 7.71
C MET A 152 -4.17 7.78 8.60
N GLU A 153 -4.03 7.39 9.86
CA GLU A 153 -3.14 8.06 10.79
C GLU A 153 -1.68 7.62 10.54
N LYS A 154 -0.72 8.32 11.14
CA LYS A 154 0.70 7.98 10.99
C LYS A 154 0.99 6.55 11.47
N GLU A 155 0.32 6.14 12.54
CA GLU A 155 0.41 4.81 13.11
C GLU A 155 -0.07 3.75 12.11
N ASP A 156 -1.13 4.02 11.35
CA ASP A 156 -1.65 3.07 10.35
C ASP A 156 -0.65 2.82 9.22
N LEU A 157 0.05 3.87 8.79
CA LEU A 157 1.13 3.75 7.79
C LEU A 157 2.30 2.95 8.35
N LEU A 158 2.71 3.20 9.60
CA LEU A 158 3.74 2.41 10.28
C LEU A 158 3.32 0.93 10.43
N TYR A 159 2.06 0.66 10.77
CA TYR A 159 1.54 -0.70 10.85
C TYR A 159 1.50 -1.40 9.49
N ALA A 160 1.28 -0.66 8.41
CA ALA A 160 1.36 -1.19 7.06
C ALA A 160 2.82 -1.51 6.66
N GLU A 161 3.79 -0.78 7.21
CA GLU A 161 5.22 -0.99 6.98
C GLU A 161 5.84 -2.09 7.85
N LEU A 162 5.37 -2.29 9.08
CA LEU A 162 5.93 -3.28 10.03
C LEU A 162 6.10 -4.70 9.47
N PRO A 163 5.15 -5.28 8.70
CA PRO A 163 5.33 -6.56 8.02
C PRO A 163 6.59 -6.64 7.14
N ILE A 164 7.03 -5.52 6.57
CA ILE A 164 8.25 -5.41 5.74
C ILE A 164 9.49 -5.59 6.62
N MET A 165 9.55 -4.90 7.76
CA MET A 165 10.70 -4.92 8.66
C MET A 165 10.95 -6.31 9.25
N LEU A 166 9.89 -7.11 9.44
CA LEU A 166 9.98 -8.48 9.93
C LEU A 166 10.56 -9.47 8.90
N ILE A 167 10.74 -9.05 7.64
CA ILE A 167 11.25 -9.89 6.56
C ILE A 167 12.78 -9.80 6.42
N GLU A 168 13.40 -8.74 6.93
CA GLU A 168 14.86 -8.51 6.87
C GLU A 168 15.65 -9.58 7.66
#